data_AF-A0A7S3XXJ0-F1
#
_entry.id   AF-A0A7S3XXJ0-F1
#
_cell.length_a   1.000
_cell.length_b   1.000
_cell.length_c   1.000
_cell.angle_alpha   90.00
_cell.angle_beta   90.00
_cell.angle_gamma   90.00
#
_symmetry.space_group_name_H-M   'P 1'
#
loop_
_entity.id
_entity.type
_entity.pdbx_description
1 polymer ?
#
loop_
_entity_poly.entity_id
_entity_poly.type
_entity_poly.pdbx_seq_one_letter_code
_entity_poly.pdbx_strand_id
1 'polypeptide(L)'
;DAFDDQPTFGDNTRHRSVYEGVSDFRSHGAPQVSRHKGRYWVGTYESRPGAGAANYTSPAEGYPAGTAQGDEPTGTLTSQPFLILGDAITFLVGGGCDHLTEYVELLVDGFAVARATGKCRETMEPHTWDVALYYGRAAQIRIVDASSTRWAHINVDHFRFSWDTRGGKHYSYGQNSSSSSDDGAVGEAGSVLHYCHAEETPHA
;
A
#
# COMPACT_ATOMS: atom_id res chain seq x y z
N ASP A 1 4.97 -11.15 -12.04
CA ASP A 1 5.60 -10.27 -11.04
C ASP A 1 4.74 -10.31 -9.78
N ALA A 2 5.33 -10.25 -8.59
CA ALA A 2 4.61 -10.31 -7.32
C ALA A 2 3.49 -9.25 -7.19
N PHE A 3 3.61 -8.15 -7.94
CA PHE A 3 2.70 -7.01 -7.89
C PHE A 3 1.66 -6.98 -9.03
N ASP A 4 1.64 -7.96 -9.94
CA ASP A 4 0.73 -7.97 -11.11
C ASP A 4 -0.75 -8.04 -10.70
N ASP A 5 -1.06 -8.77 -9.63
CA ASP A 5 -2.44 -9.00 -9.14
C ASP A 5 -2.85 -8.06 -7.98
N GLN A 6 -2.15 -6.93 -7.81
CA GLN A 6 -2.40 -6.00 -6.71
C GLN A 6 -3.31 -4.82 -7.11
N PRO A 7 -4.13 -4.29 -6.17
CA PRO A 7 -4.21 -4.69 -4.77
C PRO A 7 -5.18 -5.86 -4.51
N THR A 8 -4.94 -6.55 -3.42
CA THR A 8 -5.73 -7.70 -2.94
C THR A 8 -7.06 -7.26 -2.33
N PHE A 9 -8.18 -7.84 -2.77
CA PHE A 9 -9.52 -7.58 -2.25
C PHE A 9 -9.85 -8.41 -1.01
N GLY A 10 -10.30 -7.74 0.05
CA GLY A 10 -10.77 -8.33 1.30
C GLY A 10 -9.70 -9.11 2.07
N ASP A 11 -10.09 -9.77 3.16
CA ASP A 11 -9.17 -10.54 4.00
C ASP A 11 -8.90 -11.92 3.37
N ASN A 12 -8.12 -11.96 2.29
CA ASN A 12 -7.85 -13.20 1.55
C ASN A 12 -7.12 -14.25 2.39
N THR A 13 -6.28 -13.78 3.33
CA THR A 13 -5.51 -14.62 4.26
C THR A 13 -6.40 -15.52 5.15
N ARG A 14 -7.67 -15.15 5.37
CA ARG A 14 -8.65 -15.99 6.11
C ARG A 14 -9.14 -17.21 5.34
N HIS A 15 -8.91 -17.25 4.04
CA HIS A 15 -9.50 -18.24 3.13
C HIS A 15 -8.49 -19.23 2.56
N ARG A 16 -7.23 -19.16 3.02
CA ARG A 16 -6.17 -20.10 2.68
C ARG A 16 -5.39 -20.53 3.92
N SER A 17 -4.73 -21.68 3.83
CA SER A 17 -3.76 -22.07 4.85
C SER A 17 -2.53 -21.16 4.82
N VAL A 18 -1.77 -21.18 5.91
CA VAL A 18 -0.49 -20.47 6.06
C VAL A 18 0.61 -21.44 6.49
N TYR A 19 1.86 -21.00 6.50
CA TYR A 19 2.94 -21.77 7.10
C TYR A 19 2.77 -21.91 8.62
N GLU A 20 2.97 -23.11 9.15
CA GLU A 20 3.05 -23.32 10.60
C GLU A 20 4.48 -23.02 11.09
N GLY A 21 4.68 -21.82 11.64
CA GLY A 21 6.00 -21.35 12.04
C GLY A 21 6.93 -21.10 10.84
N VAL A 22 8.24 -21.15 11.08
CA VAL A 22 9.28 -20.90 10.06
C VAL A 22 9.97 -22.19 9.56
N SER A 23 9.72 -23.32 10.22
CA SER A 23 10.34 -24.61 9.90
C SER A 23 9.53 -25.48 8.95
N ASP A 24 8.22 -25.22 8.80
CA ASP A 24 7.39 -26.02 7.90
C ASP A 24 7.64 -25.66 6.43
N PHE A 25 7.60 -26.69 5.58
CA PHE A 25 7.80 -26.58 4.14
C PHE A 25 6.49 -26.49 3.36
N ARG A 26 5.35 -26.71 4.02
CA ARG A 26 4.01 -26.71 3.41
C ARG A 26 3.10 -25.75 4.16
N SER A 27 2.24 -25.09 3.39
CA SER A 27 1.18 -24.26 3.96
C SER A 27 0.00 -25.15 4.37
N HIS A 28 -0.10 -25.48 5.66
CA HIS A 28 -1.20 -26.26 6.24
C HIS A 28 -1.68 -25.73 7.60
N GLY A 29 -1.01 -24.69 8.12
CA GLY A 29 -1.41 -24.00 9.34
C GLY A 29 -2.74 -23.27 9.19
N ALA A 30 -3.35 -22.95 10.33
CA ALA A 30 -4.63 -22.27 10.38
C ALA A 30 -4.57 -20.87 9.73
N PRO A 31 -5.61 -20.46 8.98
CA PRO A 31 -5.69 -19.14 8.38
C PRO A 31 -5.43 -18.02 9.40
N GLN A 32 -4.71 -16.99 8.99
CA GLN A 32 -4.45 -15.81 9.80
C GLN A 32 -5.30 -14.64 9.28
N VAL A 33 -5.59 -13.67 10.15
CA VAL A 33 -6.36 -12.48 9.77
C VAL A 33 -5.39 -11.36 9.41
N SER A 34 -5.50 -10.74 8.24
CA SER A 34 -4.51 -9.73 7.80
C SER A 34 -4.59 -8.44 8.62
N ARG A 35 -5.78 -8.13 9.15
CA ARG A 35 -6.13 -6.84 9.79
C ARG A 35 -5.98 -5.62 8.87
N HIS A 36 -6.03 -5.85 7.55
CA HIS A 36 -6.14 -4.78 6.56
C HIS A 36 -7.29 -3.80 6.86
N LYS A 37 -7.23 -2.63 6.26
CA LYS A 37 -8.14 -1.51 6.44
C LYS A 37 -8.77 -1.16 5.11
N GLY A 38 -10.07 -0.87 5.14
CA GLY A 38 -10.83 -0.69 3.91
C GLY A 38 -11.04 -2.02 3.19
N ARG A 39 -11.13 -1.96 1.86
CA ARG A 39 -11.45 -3.12 1.00
C ARG A 39 -10.22 -3.78 0.37
N TYR A 40 -9.10 -3.07 0.33
CA TYR A 40 -7.92 -3.46 -0.44
C TYR A 40 -6.65 -3.24 0.35
N TRP A 41 -5.63 -4.05 0.05
CA TRP A 41 -4.30 -3.99 0.64
C TRP A 41 -3.29 -4.65 -0.31
N VAL A 42 -2.00 -4.46 -0.08
CA VAL A 42 -0.95 -5.14 -0.86
C VAL A 42 -0.53 -6.41 -0.12
N GLY A 43 -0.66 -7.56 -0.76
CA GLY A 43 -0.22 -8.85 -0.21
C GLY A 43 0.36 -9.71 -1.33
N THR A 44 1.68 -9.81 -1.42
CA THR A 44 2.34 -10.39 -2.60
C THR A 44 2.20 -11.91 -2.73
N TYR A 45 1.80 -12.61 -1.66
CA TYR A 45 1.38 -14.02 -1.76
C TYR A 45 0.02 -14.18 -2.45
N GLU A 46 -0.83 -13.18 -2.31
CA GLU A 46 -2.23 -13.24 -2.69
C GLU A 46 -2.41 -13.02 -4.18
N SER A 47 -3.44 -13.63 -4.75
CA SER A 47 -3.88 -13.41 -6.13
C SER A 47 -5.39 -13.24 -6.08
N ARG A 48 -5.82 -12.06 -5.63
CA ARG A 48 -7.24 -11.70 -5.56
C ARG A 48 -7.44 -10.23 -5.92
N PRO A 49 -7.13 -9.83 -7.16
CA PRO A 49 -7.33 -8.47 -7.61
C PRO A 49 -8.81 -8.11 -7.59
N GLY A 50 -9.11 -6.82 -7.48
CA GLY A 50 -10.46 -6.29 -7.66
C GLY A 50 -10.49 -4.90 -8.29
N ALA A 51 -9.33 -4.35 -8.67
CA ALA A 51 -9.26 -3.17 -9.53
C ALA A 51 -9.77 -3.56 -10.92
N GLY A 52 -11.03 -3.22 -11.22
CA GLY A 52 -11.65 -3.55 -12.52
C GLY A 52 -13.11 -4.01 -12.46
N ALA A 53 -13.60 -4.45 -11.29
CA ALA A 53 -15.05 -4.53 -11.08
C ALA A 53 -15.60 -3.10 -11.01
N ALA A 54 -16.74 -2.82 -11.67
CA ALA A 54 -17.22 -1.47 -11.99
C ALA A 54 -17.14 -0.41 -10.88
N ASN A 55 -17.15 -0.81 -9.59
CA ASN A 55 -17.08 0.09 -8.44
C ASN A 55 -16.06 -0.32 -7.35
N TYR A 56 -15.08 -1.18 -7.65
CA TYR A 56 -14.14 -1.72 -6.64
C TYR A 56 -14.85 -2.42 -5.46
N THR A 57 -16.07 -2.90 -5.68
CA THR A 57 -16.93 -3.52 -4.66
C THR A 57 -16.75 -5.04 -4.56
N SER A 58 -16.11 -5.65 -5.54
CA SER A 58 -15.95 -7.11 -5.67
C SER A 58 -14.59 -7.47 -6.27
N PRO A 59 -14.09 -8.70 -6.05
CA PRO A 59 -12.90 -9.17 -6.76
C PRO A 59 -13.19 -9.33 -8.26
N ALA A 60 -12.14 -9.40 -9.07
CA ALA A 60 -12.23 -9.73 -10.48
C ALA A 60 -12.82 -11.14 -10.68
N GLU A 61 -13.50 -11.36 -11.80
CA GLU A 61 -14.05 -12.67 -12.16
C GLU A 61 -12.93 -13.72 -12.23
N GLY A 62 -13.17 -14.91 -11.68
CA GLY A 62 -12.17 -16.00 -11.65
C GLY A 62 -11.25 -16.02 -10.42
N TYR A 63 -11.37 -15.05 -9.50
CA TYR A 63 -10.55 -14.96 -8.29
C TYR A 63 -11.38 -15.19 -7.00
N PRO A 64 -11.76 -16.47 -6.70
CA PRO A 64 -12.46 -16.79 -5.46
C PRO A 64 -11.61 -16.43 -4.21
N ALA A 65 -12.27 -16.41 -3.05
CA ALA A 65 -11.55 -16.18 -1.80
C ALA A 65 -10.56 -17.33 -1.53
N GLY A 66 -9.32 -16.99 -1.17
CA GLY A 66 -8.20 -17.91 -0.94
C GLY A 66 -7.28 -18.09 -2.14
N THR A 67 -7.60 -17.52 -3.31
CA THR A 67 -6.70 -17.59 -4.48
C THR A 67 -5.38 -16.90 -4.19
N ALA A 68 -4.28 -17.58 -4.52
CA ALA A 68 -2.93 -17.16 -4.19
C ALA A 68 -1.97 -17.46 -5.35
N GLN A 69 -0.95 -16.62 -5.48
CA GLN A 69 0.18 -16.82 -6.40
C GLN A 69 1.36 -17.52 -5.69
N GLY A 70 1.41 -17.51 -4.36
CA GLY A 70 2.48 -18.12 -3.57
C GLY A 70 3.70 -17.23 -3.40
N ASP A 71 4.78 -17.79 -2.84
CA ASP A 71 6.04 -17.08 -2.57
C ASP A 71 6.98 -17.00 -3.78
N GLU A 72 6.68 -17.66 -4.91
CA GLU A 72 7.63 -17.71 -6.03
C GLU A 72 7.86 -16.37 -6.75
N PRO A 73 6.80 -15.58 -7.05
CA PRO A 73 6.95 -14.29 -7.71
C PRO A 73 7.73 -13.28 -6.85
N THR A 74 8.57 -12.49 -7.50
CA THR A 74 9.28 -11.36 -6.89
C THR A 74 8.93 -10.06 -7.62
N GLY A 75 9.26 -8.91 -7.03
CA GLY A 75 9.05 -7.61 -7.65
C GLY A 75 9.26 -6.43 -6.70
N THR A 76 8.94 -5.23 -7.18
CA THR A 76 8.87 -4.04 -6.33
C THR A 76 7.74 -3.13 -6.78
N LEU A 77 7.09 -2.45 -5.84
CA LEU A 77 6.12 -1.39 -6.11
C LEU A 77 6.61 -0.08 -5.48
N THR A 78 6.75 0.97 -6.28
CA THR A 78 7.25 2.27 -5.81
C THR A 78 6.20 3.36 -6.00
N SER A 79 5.99 4.18 -4.97
CA SER A 79 5.05 5.30 -5.03
C SER A 79 5.51 6.39 -5.99
N GLN A 80 4.57 7.26 -6.38
CA GLN A 80 4.95 8.59 -6.87
C GLN A 80 5.76 9.35 -5.80
N PRO A 81 6.64 10.28 -6.19
CA PRO A 81 7.35 11.12 -5.25
C PRO A 81 6.40 12.05 -4.49
N PHE A 82 6.69 12.30 -3.22
CA PHE A 82 5.98 13.24 -2.36
C PHE A 82 6.98 14.07 -1.54
N LEU A 83 6.53 15.23 -1.04
CA LEU A 83 7.31 16.01 -0.08
C LEU A 83 6.98 15.57 1.35
N ILE A 84 7.99 15.48 2.20
CA ILE A 84 7.81 15.28 3.63
C ILE A 84 7.46 16.63 4.27
N LEU A 85 6.22 16.80 4.72
CA LEU A 85 5.71 18.05 5.32
C LEU A 85 5.18 17.85 6.74
N GLY A 86 5.58 16.77 7.39
CA GLY A 86 5.28 16.48 8.80
C GLY A 86 6.37 15.61 9.42
N ASP A 87 6.07 14.99 10.55
CA ASP A 87 7.04 14.33 11.42
C ASP A 87 6.88 12.81 11.47
N ALA A 88 5.71 12.28 11.13
CA ALA A 88 5.43 10.85 11.19
C ALA A 88 4.77 10.29 9.92
N ILE A 89 5.23 9.10 9.53
CA ILE A 89 4.54 8.21 8.58
C ILE A 89 4.19 6.92 9.34
N THR A 90 2.93 6.54 9.37
CA THR A 90 2.44 5.30 10.01
C THR A 90 1.81 4.40 8.96
N PHE A 91 2.02 3.09 9.05
CA PHE A 91 1.45 2.10 8.14
C PHE A 91 1.31 0.74 8.82
N LEU A 92 0.68 -0.22 8.16
CA LEU A 92 0.59 -1.61 8.59
C LEU A 92 1.56 -2.46 7.76
N VAL A 93 2.30 -3.35 8.41
CA VAL A 93 3.21 -4.30 7.75
C VAL A 93 3.12 -5.70 8.37
N GLY A 94 3.13 -6.73 7.53
CA GLY A 94 3.12 -8.15 7.86
C GLY A 94 3.80 -8.96 6.75
N GLY A 95 3.56 -10.27 6.71
CA GLY A 95 4.26 -11.20 5.81
C GLY A 95 5.59 -11.67 6.38
N GLY A 96 6.58 -11.81 5.50
CA GLY A 96 7.95 -12.22 5.75
C GLY A 96 8.67 -11.43 6.84
N CYS A 97 9.74 -12.01 7.37
CA CYS A 97 10.53 -11.42 8.45
C CYS A 97 11.99 -11.17 8.09
N ASP A 98 12.37 -11.32 6.83
CA ASP A 98 13.69 -10.98 6.35
C ASP A 98 13.72 -9.53 5.84
N HIS A 99 14.37 -8.65 6.61
CA HIS A 99 14.50 -7.23 6.27
C HIS A 99 15.45 -6.97 5.08
N LEU A 100 16.07 -8.01 4.53
CA LEU A 100 16.92 -7.93 3.35
C LEU A 100 16.17 -8.25 2.06
N THR A 101 15.02 -8.92 2.13
CA THR A 101 14.31 -9.41 0.94
C THR A 101 12.81 -9.07 0.92
N GLU A 102 12.12 -9.01 2.06
CA GLU A 102 10.70 -8.61 2.13
C GLU A 102 10.56 -7.40 3.03
N TYR A 103 10.42 -6.21 2.45
CA TYR A 103 10.36 -4.99 3.25
C TYR A 103 9.68 -3.83 2.55
N VAL A 104 9.25 -2.87 3.36
CA VAL A 104 8.90 -1.50 2.94
C VAL A 104 10.07 -0.60 3.27
N GLU A 105 10.47 0.29 2.37
CA GLU A 105 11.50 1.28 2.63
C GLU A 105 11.08 2.71 2.24
N LEU A 106 11.61 3.66 3.00
CA LEU A 106 11.54 5.08 2.71
C LEU A 106 12.81 5.49 1.96
N LEU A 107 12.63 6.04 0.76
CA LEU A 107 13.67 6.66 -0.04
C LEU A 107 13.57 8.17 0.14
N VAL A 108 14.63 8.87 0.55
CA VAL A 108 14.69 10.34 0.62
C VAL A 108 15.80 10.82 -0.31
N ASP A 109 15.45 11.68 -1.25
CA ASP A 109 16.30 12.10 -2.38
C ASP A 109 16.98 10.92 -3.08
N GLY A 110 16.25 9.80 -3.23
CA GLY A 110 16.71 8.58 -3.89
C GLY A 110 17.50 7.60 -3.02
N PHE A 111 17.79 7.94 -1.76
CA PHE A 111 18.54 7.08 -0.84
C PHE A 111 17.63 6.41 0.20
N ALA A 112 17.80 5.11 0.43
CA ALA A 112 17.08 4.40 1.49
C ALA A 112 17.51 4.90 2.87
N VAL A 113 16.55 5.38 3.66
CA VAL A 113 16.78 5.92 5.00
C VAL A 113 16.11 5.13 6.12
N ALA A 114 15.07 4.35 5.81
CA ALA A 114 14.36 3.52 6.77
C ALA A 114 13.79 2.26 6.09
N ARG A 115 13.66 1.17 6.85
CA ARG A 115 13.04 -0.09 6.42
C ARG A 115 12.13 -0.67 7.50
N ALA A 116 11.11 -1.40 7.08
CA ALA A 116 10.26 -2.20 7.95
C ALA A 116 9.90 -3.52 7.26
N THR A 117 9.86 -4.62 8.01
CA THR A 117 9.45 -5.95 7.55
C THR A 117 8.42 -6.53 8.52
N GLY A 118 7.78 -7.63 8.13
CA GLY A 118 6.83 -8.36 8.95
C GLY A 118 7.51 -9.25 10.00
N LYS A 119 6.77 -10.25 10.47
CA LYS A 119 7.18 -11.16 11.55
C LYS A 119 6.99 -12.63 11.19
N CYS A 120 7.02 -12.95 9.90
CA CYS A 120 6.64 -14.25 9.37
C CYS A 120 5.22 -14.61 9.85
N ARG A 121 4.30 -13.65 9.65
CA ARG A 121 2.88 -13.69 9.99
C ARG A 121 2.08 -12.87 9.00
N GLU A 122 0.97 -13.39 8.53
CA GLU A 122 0.07 -12.67 7.61
C GLU A 122 -0.53 -11.42 8.26
N THR A 123 -0.78 -11.50 9.57
CA THR A 123 -1.32 -10.40 10.36
C THR A 123 -0.38 -9.21 10.34
N MET A 124 -0.86 -8.09 9.81
CA MET A 124 -0.12 -6.84 9.79
C MET A 124 -0.18 -6.14 11.14
N GLU A 125 0.93 -5.50 11.52
CA GLU A 125 1.07 -4.69 12.72
C GLU A 125 1.44 -3.24 12.37
N PRO A 126 1.03 -2.24 13.19
CA PRO A 126 1.42 -0.87 12.96
C PRO A 126 2.93 -0.65 13.07
N HIS A 127 3.49 0.09 12.12
CA HIS A 127 4.84 0.62 12.12
C HIS A 127 4.79 2.13 11.95
N THR A 128 5.75 2.86 12.54
CA THR A 128 5.84 4.31 12.40
C THR A 128 7.30 4.72 12.20
N TRP A 129 7.53 5.55 11.19
CA TRP A 129 8.79 6.24 10.98
C TRP A 129 8.68 7.68 11.48
N ASP A 130 9.66 8.10 12.28
CA ASP A 130 9.95 9.52 12.51
C ASP A 130 10.74 10.05 11.31
N VAL A 131 10.18 11.05 10.66
CA VAL A 131 10.71 11.67 9.43
C VAL A 131 10.97 13.16 9.61
N ALA A 132 10.92 13.68 10.84
CA ALA A 132 11.06 15.10 11.12
C ALA A 132 12.36 15.70 10.54
N LEU A 133 13.47 14.95 10.54
CA LEU A 133 14.74 15.45 9.98
C LEU A 133 14.73 15.58 8.45
N TYR A 134 13.75 14.98 7.77
CA TYR A 134 13.64 14.99 6.32
C TYR A 134 12.59 16.00 5.83
N TYR A 135 12.09 16.88 6.70
CA TYR A 135 11.13 17.91 6.34
C TYR A 135 11.60 18.73 5.12
N GLY A 136 10.68 18.90 4.16
CA GLY A 136 10.92 19.60 2.90
C GLY A 136 11.65 18.79 1.83
N ARG A 137 12.13 17.58 2.12
CA ARG A 137 12.81 16.72 1.13
C ARG A 137 11.81 15.88 0.34
N ALA A 138 12.23 15.50 -0.87
CA ALA A 138 11.46 14.60 -1.71
C ALA A 138 11.66 13.16 -1.25
N ALA A 139 10.58 12.39 -1.22
CA ALA A 139 10.60 11.02 -0.79
C ALA A 139 9.71 10.12 -1.64
N GLN A 140 10.00 8.82 -1.60
CA GLN A 140 9.18 7.75 -2.17
C GLN A 140 9.11 6.61 -1.16
N ILE A 141 8.00 5.87 -1.20
CA ILE A 141 7.88 4.60 -0.48
C ILE A 141 8.04 3.50 -1.53
N ARG A 142 8.88 2.51 -1.22
CA ARG A 142 9.04 1.31 -2.05
C ARG A 142 8.73 0.06 -1.23
N ILE A 143 7.88 -0.79 -1.77
CA ILE A 143 7.57 -2.12 -1.26
C ILE A 143 8.40 -3.11 -2.07
N VAL A 144 9.10 -4.01 -1.40
CA VAL A 144 10.05 -4.96 -1.98
C VAL A 144 9.67 -6.38 -1.57
N ASP A 145 9.62 -7.24 -2.57
CA ASP A 145 9.55 -8.69 -2.42
C ASP A 145 10.62 -9.31 -3.32
N ALA A 146 11.73 -9.76 -2.74
CA ALA A 146 12.95 -10.06 -3.47
C ALA A 146 13.47 -11.49 -3.27
N SER A 147 12.66 -12.38 -2.70
CA SER A 147 13.02 -13.79 -2.53
C SER A 147 11.89 -14.69 -3.00
N SER A 148 12.23 -15.93 -3.34
CA SER A 148 11.26 -16.98 -3.65
C SER A 148 11.21 -18.06 -2.55
N THR A 149 11.77 -17.74 -1.38
CA THR A 149 11.83 -18.65 -0.24
C THR A 149 10.52 -18.67 0.54
N ARG A 150 10.41 -19.55 1.53
CA ARG A 150 9.22 -19.57 2.38
C ARG A 150 9.09 -18.26 3.15
N TRP A 151 7.85 -17.80 3.30
CA TRP A 151 7.54 -16.48 3.87
C TRP A 151 8.10 -15.32 3.04
N ALA A 152 8.58 -15.56 1.81
CA ALA A 152 9.01 -14.50 0.92
C ALA A 152 7.79 -13.85 0.25
N HIS A 153 7.04 -13.13 1.06
CA HIS A 153 5.99 -12.23 0.64
C HIS A 153 5.86 -11.10 1.65
N ILE A 154 5.33 -9.97 1.23
CA ILE A 154 5.10 -8.80 2.09
C ILE A 154 3.63 -8.40 2.06
N ASN A 155 3.11 -8.09 3.26
CA ASN A 155 1.75 -7.58 3.45
C ASN A 155 1.86 -6.13 3.92
N VAL A 156 1.25 -5.19 3.20
CA VAL A 156 1.36 -3.75 3.48
C VAL A 156 0.03 -3.06 3.27
N ASP A 157 -0.31 -2.15 4.17
CA ASP A 157 -1.54 -1.37 4.05
C ASP A 157 -1.49 -0.05 4.84
N HIS A 158 -2.47 0.81 4.60
CA HIS A 158 -2.89 1.88 5.52
C HIS A 158 -1.82 2.93 5.84
N PHE A 159 -1.08 3.35 4.81
CA PHE A 159 -0.17 4.49 4.93
C PHE A 159 -0.92 5.76 5.33
N ARG A 160 -0.44 6.39 6.40
CA ARG A 160 -0.94 7.64 6.97
C ARG A 160 0.22 8.58 7.17
N PHE A 161 0.01 9.80 6.73
CA PHE A 161 0.95 10.89 6.87
C PHE A 161 0.40 11.84 7.93
N SER A 162 1.27 12.35 8.80
CA SER A 162 0.93 13.40 9.76
C SER A 162 0.66 14.77 9.09
N TRP A 163 0.77 14.84 7.76
CA TRP A 163 0.52 16.01 6.93
C TRP A 163 -0.39 15.68 5.75
N ASP A 164 -0.90 16.72 5.09
CA ASP A 164 -1.68 16.56 3.86
C ASP A 164 -0.74 16.24 2.69
N THR A 165 -0.92 15.07 2.09
CA THR A 165 -0.17 14.62 0.91
C THR A 165 -0.83 15.02 -0.40
N ARG A 166 -2.04 15.61 -0.36
CA ARG A 166 -2.61 16.28 -1.53
C ARG A 166 -1.70 17.46 -1.83
N GLY A 167 -1.03 17.40 -2.98
CA GLY A 167 0.01 18.33 -3.40
C GLY A 167 -0.31 19.78 -3.02
N GLY A 168 0.72 20.48 -2.54
CA GLY A 168 0.62 21.79 -1.90
C GLY A 168 -0.39 22.72 -2.56
N LYS A 169 -1.13 23.47 -1.74
CA LYS A 169 -2.00 24.55 -2.24
C LYS A 169 -1.21 25.33 -3.28
N HIS A 170 -1.77 25.42 -4.49
CA HIS A 170 -1.26 26.28 -5.54
C HIS A 170 -1.24 27.72 -4.98
N TYR A 171 -0.08 28.18 -4.51
CA TYR A 171 0.08 29.58 -4.11
C TYR A 171 0.21 30.39 -5.40
N SER A 172 -0.93 30.85 -5.92
CA SER A 172 -0.97 31.82 -7.01
C SER A 172 -0.31 33.12 -6.55
N TYR A 173 0.94 33.34 -6.95
CA TYR A 173 1.60 34.62 -6.75
C TYR A 173 1.24 35.56 -7.90
N GLY A 174 0.49 36.63 -7.61
CA GLY A 174 0.29 37.77 -8.51
C GLY A 174 -1.17 38.05 -8.90
N GLN A 175 -1.68 39.19 -8.45
CA GLN A 175 -3.02 39.75 -8.67
C GLN A 175 -3.29 40.12 -10.15
N ASN A 176 -4.55 40.03 -10.60
CA ASN A 176 -5.36 41.25 -10.77
C ASN A 176 -6.85 40.98 -10.99
N SER A 177 -7.66 41.81 -10.33
CA SER A 177 -9.11 41.93 -10.46
C SER A 177 -9.54 42.28 -11.88
N SER A 178 -10.44 41.49 -12.47
CA SER A 178 -11.52 42.01 -13.30
C SER A 178 -12.68 41.02 -13.34
N SER A 179 -13.88 41.54 -13.17
CA SER A 179 -15.17 40.84 -13.18
C SER A 179 -15.57 40.41 -14.59
N SER A 180 -15.96 39.16 -14.78
CA SER A 180 -17.03 38.81 -15.71
C SER A 180 -17.64 37.45 -15.34
N SER A 181 -18.94 37.47 -15.09
CA SER A 181 -19.84 36.32 -14.99
C SER A 181 -19.82 35.50 -16.28
N ASP A 182 -19.60 34.19 -16.17
CA ASP A 182 -20.21 33.22 -17.07
C ASP A 182 -20.36 31.86 -16.39
N ASP A 183 -21.57 31.32 -16.43
CA ASP A 183 -21.97 30.02 -15.92
C ASP A 183 -21.40 28.90 -16.81
N GLY A 184 -20.78 27.88 -16.21
CA GLY A 184 -20.39 26.70 -16.98
C GLY A 184 -19.48 25.73 -16.25
N ALA A 185 -20.11 24.74 -15.59
CA ALA A 185 -19.59 23.41 -15.21
C ALA A 185 -18.06 23.21 -15.26
N VAL A 186 -17.41 23.28 -14.10
CA VAL A 186 -16.02 22.81 -13.94
C VAL A 186 -16.05 21.45 -13.25
N GLY A 187 -15.76 20.40 -14.02
CA GLY A 187 -15.48 19.08 -13.49
C GLY A 187 -14.22 19.12 -12.63
N GLU A 188 -14.34 18.68 -11.38
CA GLU A 188 -13.22 18.51 -10.46
C GLU A 188 -12.31 17.38 -10.98
N ALA A 189 -11.19 17.75 -11.62
CA ALA A 189 -10.08 16.84 -11.83
C ALA A 189 -9.26 16.78 -10.53
N GLY A 190 -9.74 16.01 -9.56
CA GLY A 190 -8.99 15.67 -8.36
C GLY A 190 -7.85 14.70 -8.71
N SER A 191 -6.60 15.14 -8.61
CA SER A 191 -5.44 14.24 -8.68
C SER A 191 -5.31 13.49 -7.35
N VAL A 192 -6.04 12.39 -7.24
CA VAL A 192 -5.93 11.43 -6.14
C VAL A 192 -4.57 10.74 -6.26
N LEU A 193 -3.86 10.60 -5.13
CA LEU A 193 -2.74 9.67 -5.00
C LEU A 193 -3.30 8.24 -5.19
N HIS A 194 -3.36 7.80 -6.45
CA HIS A 194 -3.69 6.43 -6.84
C HIS A 194 -2.56 5.49 -6.39
N TYR A 195 -2.51 5.16 -5.10
CA TYR A 195 -2.27 3.77 -4.68
C TYR A 195 -2.49 3.48 -3.18
N CYS A 196 -2.84 4.45 -2.31
CA CYS A 196 -3.04 4.12 -0.88
C CYS A 196 -4.32 4.67 -0.24
N HIS A 197 -5.20 5.30 -1.01
CA HIS A 197 -6.54 5.63 -0.53
C HIS A 197 -7.51 5.59 -1.72
N ALA A 198 -8.26 4.49 -1.87
CA ALA A 198 -9.57 4.61 -2.48
C ALA A 198 -10.43 5.32 -1.42
N GLU A 199 -10.59 6.63 -1.55
CA GLU A 199 -11.51 7.39 -0.68
C GLU A 199 -12.93 6.84 -0.88
N GLU A 200 -13.47 6.16 0.12
CA GLU A 200 -14.90 5.96 0.28
C GLU A 200 -15.40 7.04 1.25
N THR A 201 -15.73 8.23 0.74
CA THR A 201 -16.72 9.06 1.40
C THR A 201 -18.11 8.48 1.05
N PRO A 202 -18.91 8.04 2.04
CA PRO A 202 -20.29 7.67 1.75
C PRO A 202 -21.06 8.96 1.48
N HIS A 203 -21.47 9.17 0.23
CA HIS A 203 -22.57 10.09 -0.04
C HIS A 203 -23.86 9.44 0.45
N ALA A 204 -24.52 10.13 1.37
CA ALA A 204 -25.83 9.79 1.92
C ALA A 204 -26.93 9.82 0.86
#